data_AF-A0AB38G724-F1
#
_entry.id   AF-A0AB38G724-F1
#
_cell.length_a   1.000
_cell.length_b   1.000
_cell.length_c   1.000
_cell.angle_alpha   90.00
_cell.angle_beta   90.00
_cell.angle_gamma   90.00
#
_symmetry.space_group_name_H-M   'P 1'
#
loop_
_entity.id
_entity.type
_entity.pdbx_description
1 polymer ?
#
loop_
_entity_poly.entity_id
_entity_poly.type
_entity_poly.pdbx_seq_one_letter_code
_entity_poly.pdbx_strand_id
1 'polypeptide(L)'
;MKLVAIVGTNAKHSYNRLLLKYMAKHFAKEADKEADIEILEITDVPMFNETDDQTESAVIQTFNTKITEADGLSSLHQNTIIPFHQA
;
A
#
# COMPACT_ATOMS: atom_id res chain seq x y z
N MET A 1 -14.93 1.36 -0.18
CA MET A 1 -13.77 1.92 0.57
C MET A 1 -12.50 1.64 -0.20
N LYS A 2 -11.63 2.63 -0.39
CA LYS A 2 -10.31 2.45 -0.98
C LYS A 2 -9.30 2.09 0.11
N LEU A 3 -8.64 0.95 -0.03
CA LEU A 3 -7.62 0.48 0.89
C LEU A 3 -6.29 0.40 0.16
N VAL A 4 -5.25 0.98 0.72
CA VAL A 4 -3.89 0.84 0.20
C VAL A 4 -3.14 -0.15 1.06
N ALA A 5 -2.55 -1.16 0.42
CA ALA A 5 -1.75 -2.17 1.07
C ALA A 5 -0.30 -2.11 0.59
N ILE A 6 0.63 -1.89 1.52
CA ILE A 6 2.05 -1.79 1.24
C ILE A 6 2.75 -3.13 1.51
N VAL A 7 3.41 -3.66 0.48
CA VAL A 7 4.31 -4.81 0.59
C VAL A 7 5.70 -4.32 0.96
N GLY A 8 6.07 -4.49 2.23
CA GLY A 8 7.38 -4.08 2.77
C GLY A 8 8.52 -5.07 2.53
N THR A 9 8.44 -5.95 1.54
CA THR A 9 9.50 -6.93 1.24
C THR A 9 9.81 -6.97 -0.25
N ASN A 10 11.10 -6.88 -0.58
CA ASN A 10 11.63 -6.95 -1.95
C ASN A 10 11.93 -8.40 -2.38
N ALA A 11 11.26 -9.38 -1.76
CA ALA A 11 11.44 -10.78 -2.15
C ALA A 11 10.70 -11.06 -3.47
N LYS A 12 11.39 -11.68 -4.45
CA LYS A 12 10.80 -12.12 -5.73
C LYS A 12 9.55 -13.00 -5.52
N HIS A 13 9.55 -13.80 -4.45
CA HIS A 13 8.39 -14.53 -3.95
C HIS A 13 8.05 -14.01 -2.55
N SER A 14 6.95 -13.27 -2.46
CA SER A 14 6.41 -12.77 -1.20
C SER A 14 5.04 -13.42 -0.94
N TYR A 15 4.94 -14.18 0.14
CA TYR A 15 3.67 -14.72 0.61
C TYR A 15 2.66 -13.61 0.94
N ASN A 16 3.16 -12.45 1.40
CA ASN A 16 2.34 -11.28 1.70
C ASN A 16 1.70 -10.72 0.42
N ARG A 17 2.41 -10.73 -0.72
CA ARG A 17 1.84 -10.33 -2.02
C ARG A 17 0.72 -11.28 -2.45
N LEU A 18 0.89 -12.59 -2.22
CA LEU A 18 -0.14 -13.58 -2.53
C LEU A 18 -1.36 -13.38 -1.64
N LEU A 19 -1.17 -13.12 -0.34
CA LEU A 19 -2.23 -12.83 0.61
C LEU A 19 -3.02 -11.57 0.22
N LEU A 20 -2.33 -10.46 -0.10
CA LEU A 20 -3.01 -9.23 -0.53
C LEU A 20 -3.77 -9.41 -1.82
N LYS A 21 -3.22 -10.12 -2.81
CA LYS A 21 -3.93 -10.42 -4.06
C LYS A 21 -5.16 -11.28 -3.80
N TYR A 22 -5.08 -12.21 -2.86
CA TYR A 22 -6.23 -13.01 -2.44
C TYR A 22 -7.28 -12.12 -1.77
N MET A 23 -6.89 -11.27 -0.81
CA MET A 23 -7.79 -10.34 -0.12
C MET A 23 -8.44 -9.37 -1.11
N ALA A 24 -7.68 -8.74 -2.00
CA ALA A 24 -8.20 -7.86 -3.04
C ALA A 24 -9.27 -8.55 -3.88
N LYS A 25 -9.00 -9.78 -4.34
CA LYS A 25 -9.96 -10.54 -5.15
C LYS A 25 -11.17 -11.05 -4.36
N HIS A 26 -10.97 -11.37 -3.08
CA HIS A 26 -12.01 -11.90 -2.21
C HIS A 26 -12.97 -10.78 -1.77
N PHE A 27 -12.44 -9.68 -1.27
CA PHE A 27 -13.23 -8.51 -0.84
C PHE A 27 -13.82 -7.73 -2.02
N ALA A 28 -13.22 -7.76 -3.22
CA ALA A 28 -13.87 -7.22 -4.41
C ALA A 28 -15.10 -8.04 -4.86
N LYS A 29 -15.25 -9.28 -4.37
CA LYS A 29 -16.39 -10.16 -4.70
C LYS A 29 -17.43 -10.24 -3.59
N GLU A 30 -17.09 -9.87 -2.37
CA GLU A 30 -18.05 -9.84 -1.27
C GLU A 30 -18.89 -8.56 -1.36
N ALA A 31 -20.16 -8.72 -1.73
CA ALA A 31 -21.12 -7.63 -1.96
C ALA A 31 -21.40 -6.75 -0.73
N ASP A 32 -21.09 -7.23 0.48
CA ASP A 32 -21.31 -6.49 1.73
C ASP A 32 -20.20 -5.47 2.05
N LYS A 33 -19.03 -5.59 1.41
CA LYS A 33 -17.88 -4.70 1.63
C LYS A 33 -17.10 -4.51 0.34
N GLU A 34 -17.63 -3.68 -0.56
CA GLU A 34 -16.88 -3.21 -1.74
C GLU A 34 -15.61 -2.45 -1.28
N ALA A 35 -14.52 -3.19 -1.19
CA ALA A 35 -13.20 -2.69 -0.85
C ALA A 35 -12.29 -2.76 -2.07
N ASP A 36 -11.89 -1.60 -2.56
CA ASP A 36 -10.90 -1.48 -3.62
C ASP A 36 -9.51 -1.51 -2.98
N ILE A 37 -8.84 -2.66 -3.04
CA ILE A 37 -7.53 -2.87 -2.40
C ILE A 37 -6.44 -2.66 -3.45
N GLU A 38 -5.76 -1.52 -3.35
CA GLU A 38 -4.60 -1.19 -4.17
C GLU A 38 -3.31 -1.65 -3.49
N ILE A 39 -2.50 -2.44 -4.20
CA ILE A 39 -1.26 -3.02 -3.66
C ILE A 39 -0.08 -2.18 -4.15
N LEU A 40 0.64 -1.56 -3.22
CA LEU A 40 1.86 -0.80 -3.47
C LEU A 40 3.09 -1.57 -3.00
N GLU A 41 4.15 -1.54 -3.80
CA GLU A 41 5.40 -2.24 -3.50
C GLU A 41 6.51 -1.23 -3.22
N ILE A 42 7.21 -1.38 -2.09
CA ILE A 42 8.33 -0.48 -1.75
C ILE A 42 9.59 -0.74 -2.59
N THR A 43 9.56 -1.73 -3.47
CA THR A 43 10.70 -2.15 -4.31
C THR A 43 11.25 -1.00 -5.15
N ASP A 44 10.37 -0.16 -5.67
CA ASP A 44 10.71 0.98 -6.53
C ASP A 44 10.86 2.29 -5.75
N VAL A 45 10.60 2.26 -4.43
CA VAL A 45 10.72 3.44 -3.56
C VAL A 45 12.20 3.62 -3.20
N PRO A 46 12.81 4.76 -3.54
CA PRO A 46 14.19 5.02 -3.16
C PRO A 46 14.32 5.04 -1.64
N MET A 47 15.45 4.54 -1.15
CA MET A 47 15.77 4.63 0.28
C MET A 47 15.93 6.10 0.66
N PHE A 48 15.41 6.48 1.83
CA PHE A 48 15.56 7.83 2.35
C PHE A 48 17.04 8.23 2.40
N ASN A 49 17.35 9.40 1.85
CA ASN A 49 18.67 9.99 1.88
C ASN A 49 18.54 11.44 2.37
N GLU A 50 19.18 11.76 3.50
CA GLU A 50 19.12 13.09 4.13
C GLU A 50 19.83 14.16 3.28
N THR A 51 20.81 13.78 2.47
CA THR A 51 21.58 14.71 1.63
C THR A 51 20.99 14.87 0.23
N ASP A 52 20.21 13.89 -0.21
CA ASP A 52 19.59 13.85 -1.53
C ASP A 52 18.08 13.74 -1.36
N ASP A 53 17.42 14.90 -1.29
CA ASP A 53 15.98 14.99 -1.11
C ASP A 53 15.26 14.46 -2.36
N GLN A 54 14.65 13.29 -2.21
CA GLN A 54 13.89 12.60 -3.25
C GLN A 54 12.38 12.71 -3.06
N THR A 55 11.92 13.66 -2.23
CA THR A 55 10.49 13.85 -1.91
C THR A 55 9.68 14.15 -3.17
N GLU A 56 10.28 14.87 -4.12
CA GLU A 56 9.67 15.24 -5.41
C GLU A 56 9.77 14.13 -6.48
N SER A 57 10.33 12.97 -6.15
CA SER A 57 10.41 11.86 -7.10
C SER A 57 9.01 11.40 -7.49
N ALA A 58 8.81 11.11 -8.77
CA ALA A 58 7.53 10.68 -9.31
C ALA A 58 6.96 9.45 -8.57
N VAL A 59 7.82 8.57 -8.07
CA VAL A 59 7.42 7.40 -7.27
C VAL A 59 6.83 7.84 -5.93
N ILE A 60 7.49 8.76 -5.21
CA ILE A 60 7.03 9.26 -3.91
C ILE A 60 5.73 10.04 -4.05
N GLN A 61 5.62 10.90 -5.06
CA GLN A 61 4.40 11.66 -5.34
C GLN A 61 3.23 10.73 -5.67
N THR A 62 3.47 9.69 -6.48
CA THR A 62 2.43 8.67 -6.79
C THR A 62 1.97 7.94 -5.53
N PHE A 63 2.90 7.56 -4.66
CA PHE A 63 2.57 6.93 -3.37
C PHE A 63 1.77 7.88 -2.48
N ASN A 64 2.17 9.14 -2.40
CA ASN A 64 1.51 10.15 -1.58
C ASN A 64 0.06 10.34 -2.05
N THR A 65 -0.16 10.56 -3.35
CA THR A 65 -1.52 10.67 -3.91
C THR A 65 -2.37 9.44 -3.59
N LYS A 66 -1.84 8.23 -3.79
CA LYS A 66 -2.58 7.00 -3.53
C LYS A 66 -2.92 6.82 -2.05
N ILE A 67 -2.00 7.17 -1.15
CA ILE A 67 -2.23 7.11 0.29
C ILE A 67 -3.26 8.16 0.72
N THR A 68 -3.22 9.38 0.18
CA THR A 68 -4.19 10.45 0.48
C THR A 68 -5.60 10.11 0.00
N GLU A 69 -5.72 9.42 -1.13
CA GLU A 69 -7.02 8.96 -1.67
C GLU A 69 -7.58 7.72 -0.96
N ALA A 70 -6.79 7.06 -0.10
CA ALA A 70 -7.19 5.84 0.59
C ALA A 70 -7.91 6.13 1.92
N ASP A 71 -8.93 5.34 2.22
CA ASP A 71 -9.63 5.34 3.52
C ASP A 71 -8.83 4.61 4.62
N GLY A 72 -7.85 3.79 4.22
CA GLY A 72 -7.05 3.00 5.15
C GLY A 72 -5.76 2.48 4.54
N LEU A 73 -4.72 2.38 5.37
CA LEU A 73 -3.41 1.90 4.99
C LEU A 73 -3.08 0.60 5.74
N SER A 74 -2.64 -0.45 5.04
CA SER A 74 -2.12 -1.66 5.68
C SER A 74 -0.66 -1.86 5.32
N SER A 75 0.21 -2.00 6.33
CA SER A 75 1.63 -2.30 6.13
C SER A 75 1.92 -3.75 6.55
N LEU A 76 2.27 -4.59 5.58
CA LEU A 76 2.56 -6.02 5.83
C LEU A 76 4.00 -6.31 6.25
N HIS A 77 4.71 -5.32 6.80
CA HIS A 77 5.94 -5.57 7.53
C HIS A 77 5.66 -6.01 8.99
N GLN A 78 4.53 -5.59 9.57
CA GLN A 78 4.13 -5.92 10.95
C GLN A 78 2.70 -6.46 11.08
N ASN A 79 2.01 -6.73 9.95
CA ASN A 79 0.63 -7.23 9.93
C ASN A 79 -0.37 -6.27 10.63
N THR A 80 -0.12 -4.96 10.54
CA THR A 80 -0.91 -3.90 11.18
C THR A 80 -1.69 -3.12 10.12
N ILE A 81 -2.98 -2.91 10.37
CA ILE A 81 -3.84 -2.01 9.59
C ILE A 81 -3.89 -0.69 10.33
N ILE A 82 -3.48 0.38 9.65
CA ILE A 82 -3.51 1.76 10.15
C ILE A 82 -4.73 2.44 9.48
N PRO A 83 -5.82 2.70 10.22
CA PRO A 83 -6.93 3.48 9.69
C PRO A 83 -6.43 4.90 9.39
N PHE A 84 -6.66 5.39 8.17
CA PHE A 84 -6.39 6.78 7.84
C PHE A 84 -7.62 7.60 8.26
N HIS A 85 -7.48 8.43 9.28
CA HIS A 85 -8.42 9.53 9.51
C HIS A 85 -7.87 10.74 8.76
N GLN A 86 -8.58 11.18 7.71
CA GLN A 86 -8.36 12.52 7.17
C GLN A 86 -8.68 13.52 8.29
N ALA A 87 -7.68 14.32 8.67
CA ALA A 87 -7.80 15.42 9.62
C ALA A 87 -8.33 16.68 8.92
#